data_AF-A0A3Q9J3L3-F1
#
_entry.id   AF-A0A3Q9J3L3-F1
#
_cell.length_a   1.000
_cell.length_b   1.000
_cell.length_c   1.000
_cell.angle_alpha   90.00
_cell.angle_beta   90.00
_cell.angle_gamma   90.00
#
_symmetry.space_group_name_H-M   'P 1'
#
loop_
_entity.id
_entity.type
_entity.pdbx_description
1 polymer ?
#
loop_
_entity_poly.entity_id
_entity_poly.type
_entity_poly.pdbx_seq_one_letter_code
_entity_poly.pdbx_strand_id
1 'polypeptide(L)'
;MRWTRNLVAALVVSATAVLGVVPPVSAAEIPPPNADVARILADTNAARAANGLAPLVLDGDVTTVAQNWSATQSREGRMYHNPQYSSQIPGGWSRAAENVASGYSSATVVAAWMNSPGHRANILGDYTTIGIGLVNGYATQVFAKYPVSTPTPTVSRQDASVRSHVAQRGWIAGGGTTGQGLGLEAVAVRQQTGKVICLQAHVQNIGWMTPVCTQGAGTEVTAGTTGRGLRMEALRVWSPGNTVSGRGHVSSIGWQPRVVSSAPGNQISLGTTGQARQLEFVDLFQ
;
A
#
# COMPACT_ATOMS: atom_id res chain seq x y z
N MET A 1 -47.98 -69.76 49.58
CA MET A 1 -46.91 -70.51 48.88
C MET A 1 -46.77 -69.90 47.49
N ARG A 2 -45.52 -69.62 47.06
CA ARG A 2 -45.08 -69.04 45.77
C ARG A 2 -45.27 -67.51 45.61
N TRP A 3 -44.13 -66.82 45.69
CA TRP A 3 -43.91 -65.43 45.31
C TRP A 3 -43.57 -65.34 43.82
N THR A 4 -44.11 -64.37 43.10
CA THR A 4 -43.59 -63.94 41.80
C THR A 4 -43.54 -62.42 41.76
N ARG A 5 -42.32 -61.88 41.70
CA ARG A 5 -41.99 -60.47 41.45
C ARG A 5 -42.12 -60.23 39.95
N ASN A 6 -42.80 -59.16 39.52
CA ASN A 6 -42.64 -58.63 38.17
C ASN A 6 -42.42 -57.12 38.24
N LEU A 7 -41.24 -56.72 37.76
CA LEU A 7 -40.78 -55.36 37.52
C LEU A 7 -41.40 -54.85 36.21
N VAL A 8 -41.82 -53.59 36.15
CA VAL A 8 -42.05 -52.88 34.89
C VAL A 8 -41.17 -51.63 34.89
N ALA A 9 -40.29 -51.59 33.90
CA ALA A 9 -39.26 -50.59 33.67
C ALA A 9 -39.85 -49.28 33.12
N ALA A 10 -39.29 -48.16 33.57
CA ALA A 10 -39.60 -46.83 33.05
C ALA A 10 -38.98 -46.64 31.65
N LEU A 11 -39.81 -46.18 30.71
CA LEU A 11 -39.43 -45.85 29.34
C LEU A 11 -38.67 -44.51 29.33
N VAL A 12 -37.39 -44.51 28.97
CA VAL A 12 -36.61 -43.30 28.71
C VAL A 12 -36.71 -42.99 27.22
N VAL A 13 -37.33 -41.86 26.87
CA VAL A 13 -37.33 -41.33 25.50
C VAL A 13 -36.01 -40.59 25.29
N SER A 14 -35.09 -41.18 24.55
CA SER A 14 -33.85 -40.53 24.12
C SER A 14 -34.11 -39.67 22.88
N ALA A 15 -34.06 -38.35 23.03
CA ALA A 15 -34.02 -37.43 21.90
C ALA A 15 -32.60 -37.38 21.33
N THR A 16 -32.38 -38.02 20.17
CA THR A 16 -31.14 -37.86 19.40
C THR A 16 -31.13 -36.49 18.72
N ALA A 17 -30.34 -35.57 19.27
CA ALA A 17 -30.00 -34.32 18.60
C ALA A 17 -29.03 -34.62 17.44
N VAL A 18 -29.50 -34.46 16.20
CA VAL A 18 -28.63 -34.45 15.02
C VAL A 18 -27.84 -33.13 15.04
N LEU A 19 -26.60 -33.18 15.51
CA LEU A 19 -25.65 -32.08 15.38
C LEU A 19 -25.32 -31.92 13.89
N GLY A 20 -26.01 -30.98 13.22
CA GLY A 20 -25.60 -30.51 11.91
C GLY A 20 -24.22 -29.87 12.04
N VAL A 21 -23.19 -30.53 11.49
CA VAL A 21 -21.88 -29.93 11.30
C VAL A 21 -22.06 -28.83 10.24
N VAL A 22 -22.19 -27.58 10.70
CA VAL A 22 -22.06 -26.42 9.83
C VAL A 22 -20.59 -26.39 9.40
N PRO A 23 -20.25 -26.52 8.10
CA PRO A 23 -18.89 -26.27 7.67
C PRO A 23 -18.51 -24.84 8.09
N PRO A 24 -17.25 -24.58 8.51
CA PRO A 24 -16.84 -23.22 8.78
C PRO A 24 -17.08 -22.42 7.50
N VAL A 25 -17.89 -21.36 7.61
CA VAL A 25 -18.02 -20.36 6.55
C VAL A 25 -16.60 -19.85 6.35
N SER A 26 -15.96 -20.28 5.27
CA SER A 26 -14.68 -19.73 4.84
C SER A 26 -14.92 -18.25 4.66
N ALA A 27 -14.37 -17.44 5.57
CA ALA A 27 -14.31 -16.00 5.39
C ALA A 27 -13.63 -15.79 4.03
N ALA A 28 -14.37 -15.29 3.05
CA ALA A 28 -13.79 -14.84 1.82
C ALA A 28 -12.71 -13.82 2.21
N GLU A 29 -11.46 -14.17 1.94
CA GLU A 29 -10.29 -13.39 2.32
C GLU A 29 -10.37 -12.04 1.59
N ILE A 30 -10.82 -11.01 2.32
CA ILE A 30 -10.91 -9.65 1.79
C ILE A 30 -9.48 -9.26 1.38
N PRO A 31 -9.24 -8.90 0.10
CA PRO A 31 -7.92 -8.46 -0.34
C PRO A 31 -7.47 -7.29 0.53
N PRO A 32 -6.23 -7.33 1.05
CA PRO A 32 -5.79 -6.25 1.90
C PRO A 32 -5.75 -4.92 1.10
N PRO A 33 -6.37 -3.81 1.53
CA PRO A 33 -6.58 -2.65 0.65
C PRO A 33 -5.41 -1.63 0.57
N ASN A 34 -4.28 -2.16 0.14
CA ASN A 34 -3.23 -1.62 -0.75
C ASN A 34 -2.51 -2.82 -1.38
N ALA A 35 -2.69 -4.02 -0.84
CA ALA A 35 -2.56 -5.21 -1.64
C ALA A 35 -3.42 -5.11 -2.89
N ASP A 36 -4.41 -4.22 -2.98
CA ASP A 36 -4.98 -3.82 -4.27
C ASP A 36 -3.93 -3.32 -5.27
N VAL A 37 -3.14 -2.30 -4.90
CA VAL A 37 -2.04 -1.80 -5.73
C VAL A 37 -0.96 -2.86 -5.90
N ALA A 38 -0.62 -3.61 -4.84
CA ALA A 38 0.35 -4.69 -4.91
C ALA A 38 -0.07 -5.80 -5.86
N ARG A 39 -1.35 -6.17 -5.82
CA ARG A 39 -1.97 -7.18 -6.64
C ARG A 39 -1.99 -6.72 -8.07
N ILE A 40 -2.45 -5.50 -8.34
CA ILE A 40 -2.44 -4.94 -9.69
C ILE A 40 -1.01 -4.89 -10.23
N LEU A 41 -0.02 -4.45 -9.44
CA LEU A 41 1.39 -4.44 -9.85
C LEU A 41 1.89 -5.86 -10.13
N ALA A 42 1.63 -6.81 -9.23
CA ALA A 42 2.06 -8.19 -9.33
C ALA A 42 1.44 -8.87 -10.56
N ASP A 43 0.14 -8.75 -10.75
CA ASP A 43 -0.58 -9.31 -11.90
C ASP A 43 -0.12 -8.65 -13.22
N THR A 44 0.15 -7.34 -13.21
CA THR A 44 0.70 -6.63 -14.37
C THR A 44 2.11 -7.14 -14.70
N ASN A 45 2.97 -7.28 -13.70
CA ASN A 45 4.33 -7.78 -13.89
C ASN A 45 4.36 -9.29 -14.21
N ALA A 46 3.40 -10.08 -13.73
CA ALA A 46 3.22 -11.47 -14.13
C ALA A 46 2.80 -11.56 -15.59
N ALA A 47 1.86 -10.72 -16.05
CA ALA A 47 1.49 -10.62 -17.45
C ALA A 47 2.69 -10.22 -18.32
N ARG A 48 3.51 -9.26 -17.88
CA ARG A 48 4.74 -8.87 -18.58
C ARG A 48 5.78 -10.00 -18.63
N ALA A 49 6.03 -10.67 -17.50
CA ALA A 49 6.96 -11.79 -17.42
C ALA A 49 6.53 -12.96 -18.32
N ALA A 50 5.23 -13.27 -18.37
CA ALA A 50 4.67 -14.28 -19.29
C ALA A 50 4.86 -13.93 -20.78
N ASN A 51 5.20 -12.67 -21.09
CA ASN A 51 5.52 -12.19 -22.44
C ASN A 51 7.00 -11.80 -22.58
N GLY A 52 7.88 -12.26 -21.67
CA GLY A 52 9.33 -12.04 -21.74
C GLY A 52 9.79 -10.60 -21.47
N LEU A 53 8.94 -9.77 -20.87
CA LEU A 53 9.25 -8.36 -20.58
C LEU A 53 9.74 -8.16 -19.15
N ALA A 54 10.63 -7.18 -18.97
CA ALA A 54 11.09 -6.76 -17.66
C ALA A 54 9.94 -6.19 -16.81
N PRO A 55 9.99 -6.38 -15.48
CA PRO A 55 8.97 -5.83 -14.58
C PRO A 55 9.03 -4.31 -14.57
N LEU A 56 7.86 -3.69 -14.42
CA LEU A 56 7.72 -2.26 -14.17
C LEU A 56 8.00 -1.96 -12.70
N VAL A 57 8.65 -0.83 -12.48
CA VAL A 57 8.91 -0.28 -11.14
C VAL A 57 7.76 0.63 -10.76
N LEU A 58 7.18 0.41 -9.57
CA LEU A 58 6.16 1.29 -9.03
C LEU A 58 6.79 2.60 -8.54
N ASP A 59 6.39 3.71 -9.15
CA ASP A 59 6.88 5.04 -8.83
C ASP A 59 5.86 5.84 -8.02
N GLY A 60 6.32 6.56 -7.00
CA GLY A 60 5.46 7.29 -6.06
C GLY A 60 4.71 8.47 -6.67
N ASP A 61 5.36 9.23 -7.56
CA ASP A 61 4.74 10.40 -8.19
C ASP A 61 3.75 9.97 -9.26
N VAL A 62 4.15 9.01 -10.09
CA VAL A 62 3.25 8.42 -11.10
C VAL A 62 2.05 7.75 -10.43
N THR A 63 2.26 7.10 -9.28
CA THR A 63 1.18 6.53 -8.45
C THR A 63 0.25 7.62 -7.91
N THR A 64 0.79 8.76 -7.49
CA THR A 64 -0.02 9.89 -7.02
C THR A 64 -0.94 10.41 -8.13
N VAL A 65 -0.43 10.54 -9.35
CA VAL A 65 -1.25 10.92 -10.53
C VAL A 65 -2.36 9.90 -10.77
N ALA A 66 -2.03 8.60 -10.81
CA ALA A 66 -3.00 7.53 -11.03
C ALA A 66 -4.09 7.48 -9.94
N GLN A 67 -3.69 7.60 -8.67
CA GLN A 67 -4.59 7.58 -7.52
C GLN A 67 -5.54 8.77 -7.51
N ASN A 68 -5.03 9.98 -7.79
CA ASN A 68 -5.85 11.18 -7.92
C ASN A 68 -6.87 11.04 -9.06
N TRP A 69 -6.47 10.42 -10.17
CA TRP A 69 -7.38 10.20 -11.29
C TRP A 69 -8.48 9.18 -10.97
N SER A 70 -8.15 8.08 -10.30
CA SER A 70 -9.14 7.13 -9.79
C SER A 70 -10.12 7.80 -8.81
N ALA A 71 -9.63 8.68 -7.93
CA ALA A 71 -10.48 9.44 -7.02
C ALA A 71 -11.44 10.40 -7.78
N THR A 72 -10.95 11.05 -8.83
CA THR A 72 -11.78 11.92 -9.69
C THR A 72 -12.88 11.14 -10.40
N GLN A 73 -12.54 10.02 -11.06
CA GLN A 73 -13.53 9.17 -11.72
C GLN A 73 -14.57 8.63 -10.74
N SER A 74 -14.13 8.22 -9.53
CA SER A 74 -15.04 7.77 -8.48
C SER A 74 -15.99 8.86 -8.00
N ARG A 75 -15.49 10.09 -7.81
CA ARG A 75 -16.29 11.22 -7.31
C ARG A 75 -17.30 11.71 -8.35
N GLU A 76 -16.98 11.56 -9.63
CA GLU A 76 -17.85 11.94 -10.75
C GLU A 76 -18.74 10.81 -11.24
N GLY A 77 -18.53 9.59 -10.76
CA GLY A 77 -19.30 8.42 -11.17
C GLY A 77 -19.09 8.02 -12.64
N ARG A 78 -17.97 8.42 -13.26
CA ARG A 78 -17.73 8.23 -14.71
C ARG A 78 -16.30 7.82 -15.02
N MET A 79 -16.15 6.82 -15.88
CA MET A 79 -14.85 6.36 -16.37
C MET A 79 -14.43 7.14 -17.63
N TYR A 80 -13.27 7.76 -17.59
CA TYR A 80 -12.68 8.45 -18.74
C TYR A 80 -11.17 8.68 -18.53
N HIS A 81 -10.45 8.86 -19.62
CA HIS A 81 -9.01 9.12 -19.59
C HIS A 81 -8.67 10.48 -18.99
N ASN A 82 -7.53 10.55 -18.29
CA ASN A 82 -6.97 11.80 -17.81
C ASN A 82 -6.40 12.60 -18.98
N PRO A 83 -6.97 13.77 -19.34
CA PRO A 83 -6.44 14.54 -20.45
C PRO A 83 -5.06 15.16 -20.16
N GLN A 84 -4.59 15.11 -18.91
CA GLN A 84 -3.39 15.78 -18.43
C GLN A 84 -2.40 14.84 -17.73
N TYR A 85 -2.57 13.50 -17.74
CA TYR A 85 -1.67 12.62 -16.99
C TYR A 85 -0.19 12.82 -17.39
N SER A 86 0.06 13.04 -18.67
CA SER A 86 1.41 13.15 -19.24
C SER A 86 2.15 14.41 -18.80
N SER A 87 1.44 15.50 -18.49
CA SER A 87 1.99 16.73 -17.91
C SER A 87 2.05 16.68 -16.38
N GLN A 88 1.29 15.77 -15.75
CA GLN A 88 1.24 15.60 -14.30
C GLN A 88 2.32 14.65 -13.76
N ILE A 89 2.78 13.68 -14.55
CA ILE A 89 3.90 12.81 -14.17
C ILE A 89 5.24 13.54 -14.27
N PRO A 90 6.28 13.11 -13.51
CA PRO A 90 7.62 13.72 -13.58
C PRO A 90 8.15 13.78 -15.01
N GLY A 91 8.77 14.89 -15.41
CA GLY A 91 9.34 15.05 -16.75
C GLY A 91 10.50 14.10 -17.05
N GLY A 92 10.92 14.04 -18.33
CA GLY A 92 12.07 13.24 -18.77
C GLY A 92 11.73 11.82 -19.25
N TRP A 93 10.45 11.50 -19.40
CA TRP A 93 10.01 10.27 -20.06
C TRP A 93 10.04 10.41 -21.60
N SER A 94 10.23 9.29 -22.30
CA SER A 94 10.20 9.23 -23.78
C SER A 94 8.89 8.65 -24.33
N ARG A 95 8.17 7.89 -23.52
CA ARG A 95 6.83 7.35 -23.81
C ARG A 95 6.00 7.33 -22.53
N ALA A 96 4.69 7.53 -22.66
CA ALA A 96 3.74 7.34 -21.57
C ALA A 96 2.41 6.78 -22.10
N ALA A 97 1.63 6.14 -21.24
CA ALA A 97 0.28 5.65 -21.56
C ALA A 97 -0.59 5.56 -20.31
N GLU A 98 -1.90 5.42 -20.51
CA GLU A 98 -2.87 5.24 -19.44
C GLU A 98 -3.84 4.10 -19.75
N ASN A 99 -4.11 3.26 -18.75
CA ASN A 99 -5.28 2.40 -18.70
C ASN A 99 -6.24 2.92 -17.63
N VAL A 100 -7.54 2.95 -17.94
CA VAL A 100 -8.60 3.19 -16.94
C VAL A 100 -9.60 2.04 -16.95
N ALA A 101 -10.25 1.80 -15.82
CA ALA A 101 -11.33 0.82 -15.67
C ALA A 101 -12.34 1.29 -14.62
N SER A 102 -13.58 0.81 -14.72
CA SER A 102 -14.63 1.01 -13.71
C SER A 102 -15.40 -0.28 -13.48
N GLY A 103 -15.85 -0.51 -12.24
CA GLY A 103 -16.59 -1.70 -11.84
C GLY A 103 -15.73 -2.94 -11.60
N TYR A 104 -14.41 -2.80 -11.50
CA TYR A 104 -13.49 -3.92 -11.28
C TYR A 104 -12.81 -3.82 -9.92
N SER A 105 -12.63 -4.98 -9.28
CA SER A 105 -11.72 -5.12 -8.13
C SER A 105 -10.27 -5.22 -8.60
N SER A 106 -9.32 -5.03 -7.67
CA SER A 106 -7.90 -5.30 -7.90
C SER A 106 -7.61 -6.71 -8.40
N ALA A 107 -8.39 -7.71 -7.96
CA ALA A 107 -8.24 -9.11 -8.35
C ALA A 107 -8.66 -9.39 -9.81
N THR A 108 -9.49 -8.52 -10.40
CA THR A 108 -10.11 -8.76 -11.72
C THR A 108 -9.64 -7.79 -12.80
N VAL A 109 -9.17 -6.60 -12.41
CA VAL A 109 -8.96 -5.49 -13.37
C VAL A 109 -7.84 -5.77 -14.38
N VAL A 110 -6.74 -6.40 -13.96
CA VAL A 110 -5.63 -6.71 -14.88
C VAL A 110 -6.05 -7.74 -15.93
N ALA A 111 -6.81 -8.76 -15.54
CA ALA A 111 -7.36 -9.73 -16.49
C ALA A 111 -8.30 -9.05 -17.50
N ALA A 112 -9.15 -8.12 -17.06
CA ALA A 112 -10.01 -7.35 -17.94
C ALA A 112 -9.22 -6.50 -18.94
N TRP A 113 -8.16 -5.80 -18.49
CA TRP A 113 -7.27 -5.07 -19.38
C TRP A 113 -6.53 -5.97 -20.37
N MET A 114 -6.05 -7.14 -19.92
CA MET A 114 -5.35 -8.08 -20.79
C MET A 114 -6.24 -8.71 -21.88
N ASN A 115 -7.56 -8.73 -21.68
CA ASN A 115 -8.56 -9.16 -22.66
C ASN A 115 -9.00 -8.04 -23.62
N SER A 116 -8.56 -6.80 -23.39
CA SER A 116 -8.84 -5.66 -24.26
C SER A 116 -7.60 -5.29 -25.07
N PRO A 117 -7.62 -5.36 -26.42
CA PRO A 117 -6.43 -5.14 -27.24
C PRO A 117 -5.69 -3.83 -26.95
N GLY A 118 -6.42 -2.71 -26.77
CA GLY A 118 -5.83 -1.41 -26.47
C GLY A 118 -5.14 -1.36 -25.10
N HIS A 119 -5.82 -1.84 -24.06
CA HIS A 119 -5.25 -1.84 -22.70
C HIS A 119 -4.09 -2.83 -22.54
N ARG A 120 -4.19 -4.00 -23.21
CA ARG A 120 -3.11 -4.98 -23.29
C ARG A 120 -1.86 -4.40 -23.94
N ALA A 121 -2.01 -3.61 -25.01
CA ALA A 121 -0.89 -2.97 -25.68
C ALA A 121 -0.11 -2.03 -24.74
N ASN A 122 -0.80 -1.34 -23.82
CA ASN A 122 -0.15 -0.51 -22.80
C ASN A 122 0.60 -1.37 -21.76
N ILE A 123 -0.03 -2.43 -21.22
CA ILE A 123 0.61 -3.33 -20.23
C ILE A 123 1.89 -3.96 -20.78
N LEU A 124 1.88 -4.34 -22.06
CA LEU A 124 3.02 -4.97 -22.75
C LEU A 124 3.94 -3.97 -23.47
N GLY A 125 3.70 -2.66 -23.32
CA GLY A 125 4.51 -1.63 -23.96
C GLY A 125 5.92 -1.51 -23.38
N ASP A 126 6.79 -0.83 -24.13
CA ASP A 126 8.16 -0.49 -23.70
C ASP A 126 8.14 0.65 -22.67
N TYR A 127 7.88 0.27 -21.42
CA TYR A 127 7.88 1.14 -20.25
C TYR A 127 8.82 0.56 -19.18
N THR A 128 9.26 1.41 -18.27
CA THR A 128 10.08 1.05 -17.11
C THR A 128 9.31 1.23 -15.81
N THR A 129 8.31 2.09 -15.84
CA THR A 129 7.67 2.65 -14.66
C THR A 129 6.17 2.54 -14.76
N ILE A 130 5.54 2.33 -13.62
CA ILE A 130 4.09 2.33 -13.47
C ILE A 130 3.69 3.11 -12.23
N GLY A 131 2.56 3.79 -12.30
CA GLY A 131 1.79 4.23 -11.14
C GLY A 131 0.38 3.64 -11.20
N ILE A 132 -0.18 3.32 -10.03
CA ILE A 132 -1.44 2.59 -9.94
C ILE A 132 -2.37 3.31 -8.96
N GLY A 133 -3.59 3.57 -9.40
CA GLY A 133 -4.68 4.07 -8.56
C GLY A 133 -5.83 3.08 -8.52
N LEU A 134 -6.49 2.99 -7.36
CA LEU A 134 -7.78 2.32 -7.21
C LEU A 134 -8.63 3.05 -6.16
N VAL A 135 -9.85 3.44 -6.54
CA VAL A 135 -10.84 4.05 -5.64
C VAL A 135 -12.23 3.56 -6.02
N ASN A 136 -12.91 2.86 -5.09
CA ASN A 136 -14.31 2.43 -5.26
C ASN A 136 -14.61 1.73 -6.60
N GLY A 137 -13.71 0.85 -7.04
CA GLY A 137 -13.85 0.12 -8.32
C GLY A 137 -13.46 0.91 -9.57
N TYR A 138 -13.01 2.15 -9.44
CA TYR A 138 -12.35 2.92 -10.50
C TYR A 138 -10.84 2.74 -10.38
N ALA A 139 -10.21 2.26 -11.44
CA ALA A 139 -8.78 1.96 -11.48
C ALA A 139 -8.08 2.75 -12.57
N THR A 140 -6.84 3.14 -12.31
CA THR A 140 -5.95 3.80 -13.27
C THR A 140 -4.57 3.15 -13.22
N GLN A 141 -4.00 2.82 -14.38
CA GLN A 141 -2.55 2.61 -14.53
C GLN A 141 -1.98 3.74 -15.38
N VAL A 142 -0.92 4.37 -14.91
CA VAL A 142 -0.12 5.29 -15.72
C VAL A 142 1.24 4.65 -15.94
N PHE A 143 1.65 4.55 -17.20
CA PHE A 143 2.92 3.96 -17.61
C PHE A 143 3.86 5.05 -18.09
N ALA A 144 5.15 4.90 -17.84
CA ALA A 144 6.17 5.80 -18.33
C ALA A 144 7.49 5.07 -18.65
N LYS A 145 8.16 5.52 -19.70
CA LYS A 145 9.52 5.10 -20.07
C LYS A 145 10.48 6.20 -19.67
N TYR A 146 11.05 6.08 -18.48
CA TYR A 146 12.16 6.93 -18.05
C TYR A 146 13.48 6.35 -18.56
N PRO A 147 14.50 7.19 -18.81
CA PRO A 147 15.85 6.69 -18.98
C PRO A 147 16.23 5.88 -17.74
N VAL A 148 16.87 4.73 -17.95
CA VAL A 148 17.50 3.98 -16.86
C VAL A 148 18.66 4.85 -16.40
N SER A 149 18.45 5.68 -15.39
CA SER A 149 19.45 6.63 -14.94
C SER A 149 20.65 5.87 -14.37
N THR A 150 21.85 6.39 -14.64
CA THR A 150 23.04 6.19 -13.81
C THR A 150 22.61 6.16 -12.33
N PRO A 151 23.08 5.21 -11.49
CA PRO A 151 22.54 5.03 -10.15
C PRO A 151 22.54 6.37 -9.42
N THR A 152 21.33 6.93 -9.30
CA THR A 152 21.14 8.19 -8.61
C THR A 152 21.49 7.93 -7.15
N PRO A 153 22.27 8.80 -6.49
CA PRO A 153 22.58 8.61 -5.08
C PRO A 153 21.27 8.43 -4.33
N THR A 154 21.14 7.26 -3.71
CA THR A 154 19.93 6.81 -3.02
C THR A 154 20.21 6.86 -1.52
N VAL A 155 19.21 7.25 -0.73
CA VAL A 155 19.29 7.08 0.73
C VAL A 155 19.17 5.59 1.06
N SER A 156 20.16 5.04 1.76
CA SER A 156 20.21 3.64 2.20
C SER A 156 20.10 3.52 3.72
N ARG A 157 19.93 2.30 4.24
CA ARG A 157 19.99 2.05 5.70
C ARG A 157 21.33 2.42 6.37
N GLN A 158 22.41 2.60 5.60
CA GLN A 158 23.68 3.09 6.14
C GLN A 158 23.67 4.62 6.34
N ASP A 159 22.73 5.32 5.72
CA ASP A 159 22.64 6.78 5.79
C ASP A 159 21.76 7.25 6.95
N ALA A 160 20.89 6.38 7.48
CA ALA A 160 19.94 6.73 8.53
C ALA A 160 19.42 5.53 9.33
N SER A 161 19.13 5.76 10.60
CA SER A 161 18.35 4.84 11.43
C SER A 161 16.91 5.31 11.61
N VAL A 162 16.00 4.35 11.76
CA VAL A 162 14.56 4.58 11.95
C VAL A 162 14.14 4.03 13.30
N ARG A 163 13.30 4.78 14.02
CA ARG A 163 12.55 4.31 15.18
C ARG A 163 11.13 4.83 15.11
N SER A 164 10.19 4.14 15.73
CA SER A 164 8.77 4.46 15.60
C SER A 164 8.09 4.48 16.96
N HIS A 165 7.17 5.43 17.15
CA HIS A 165 6.30 5.48 18.32
C HIS A 165 5.05 4.68 18.00
N VAL A 166 4.92 3.50 18.60
CA VAL A 166 3.81 2.57 18.39
C VAL A 166 2.77 2.78 19.49
N ALA A 167 1.50 2.83 19.11
CA ALA A 167 0.38 2.92 20.05
C ALA A 167 0.54 1.89 21.18
N GLN A 168 0.34 2.34 22.42
CA GLN A 168 0.45 1.51 23.64
C GLN A 168 1.84 0.92 23.95
N ARG A 169 2.85 1.13 23.10
CA ARG A 169 4.23 0.63 23.31
C ARG A 169 5.27 1.71 23.43
N GLY A 170 4.96 2.92 22.95
CA GLY A 170 5.92 4.01 22.91
C GLY A 170 6.98 3.79 21.84
N TRP A 171 8.17 4.34 22.08
CA TRP A 171 9.28 4.28 21.13
C TRP A 171 9.94 2.91 21.07
N ILE A 172 9.99 2.34 19.87
CA ILE A 172 10.73 1.11 19.58
C ILE A 172 11.73 1.34 18.44
N ALA A 173 12.81 0.57 18.41
CA ALA A 173 13.71 0.55 17.28
C ALA A 173 13.02 0.00 16.02
N GLY A 174 13.36 0.55 14.85
CA GLY A 174 12.81 0.13 13.57
C GLY A 174 11.47 0.77 13.21
N GLY A 175 10.79 0.14 12.26
CA GLY A 175 9.66 0.72 11.54
C GLY A 175 8.30 0.63 12.22
N GLY A 176 8.17 -0.13 13.31
CA GLY A 176 6.88 -0.38 13.96
C GLY A 176 6.60 -1.86 14.24
N THR A 177 5.33 -2.24 14.16
CA THR A 177 4.85 -3.62 14.33
C THR A 177 3.98 -4.03 13.14
N THR A 178 3.86 -5.33 12.85
CA THR A 178 2.98 -5.81 11.78
C THR A 178 1.93 -6.77 12.33
N GLY A 179 0.67 -6.58 11.94
CA GLY A 179 -0.42 -7.53 12.23
C GLY A 179 -0.86 -7.57 13.70
N GLN A 180 -0.42 -6.61 14.51
CA GLN A 180 -0.72 -6.57 15.95
C GLN A 180 -1.86 -5.60 16.28
N GLY A 181 -2.45 -4.93 15.28
CA GLY A 181 -3.49 -3.92 15.50
C GLY A 181 -2.97 -2.65 16.18
N LEU A 182 -1.66 -2.47 16.25
CA LEU A 182 -1.01 -1.31 16.85
C LEU A 182 -0.49 -0.37 15.76
N GLY A 183 -1.13 0.79 15.65
CA GLY A 183 -0.74 1.83 14.69
C GLY A 183 0.49 2.61 15.15
N LEU A 184 1.21 3.16 14.18
CA LEU A 184 2.21 4.19 14.39
C LEU A 184 1.52 5.49 14.78
N GLU A 185 2.04 6.18 15.79
CA GLU A 185 1.67 7.58 16.08
C GLU A 185 2.72 8.54 15.48
N ALA A 186 4.00 8.14 15.49
CA ALA A 186 5.10 8.90 14.92
C ALA A 186 6.22 8.00 14.37
N VAL A 187 6.98 8.55 13.43
CA VAL A 187 8.21 7.97 12.88
C VAL A 187 9.34 8.97 13.08
N ALA A 188 10.46 8.52 13.62
CA ALA A 188 11.67 9.29 13.75
C ALA A 188 12.78 8.73 12.87
N VAL A 189 13.48 9.62 12.17
CA VAL A 189 14.64 9.30 11.35
C VAL A 189 15.84 10.07 11.87
N ARG A 190 16.90 9.35 12.21
CA ARG A 190 18.20 9.92 12.61
C ARG A 190 19.21 9.75 11.48
N GLN A 191 19.78 10.87 11.07
CA GLN A 191 20.73 10.96 9.97
C GLN A 191 22.14 10.55 10.43
N GLN A 192 22.87 9.77 9.61
CA GLN A 192 24.22 9.28 9.91
C GLN A 192 25.33 9.88 9.01
N THR A 193 25.08 10.04 7.71
CA THR A 193 26.11 10.36 6.68
C THR A 193 26.13 11.79 6.11
N GLY A 194 25.24 12.68 6.55
CA GLY A 194 25.00 14.02 6.01
C GLY A 194 23.86 14.19 4.98
N LYS A 195 23.29 13.12 4.40
CA LYS A 195 22.13 13.22 3.48
C LYS A 195 20.89 13.77 4.17
N VAL A 196 20.31 14.85 3.62
CA VAL A 196 19.05 15.43 4.10
C VAL A 196 17.89 14.47 3.84
N ILE A 197 17.09 14.19 4.87
CA ILE A 197 15.91 13.33 4.78
C ILE A 197 14.73 14.10 5.35
N CYS A 198 13.65 14.16 4.59
CA CYS A 198 12.43 14.84 4.95
C CYS A 198 11.26 13.86 5.09
N LEU A 199 10.41 14.13 6.07
CA LEU A 199 9.22 13.35 6.40
C LEU A 199 8.01 14.25 6.53
N GLN A 200 6.84 13.75 6.15
CA GLN A 200 5.56 14.39 6.43
C GLN A 200 4.54 13.32 6.82
N ALA A 201 3.90 13.46 7.97
CA ALA A 201 2.89 12.51 8.44
C ALA A 201 1.47 13.00 8.13
N HIS A 202 0.60 12.07 7.71
CA HIS A 202 -0.85 12.25 7.72
C HIS A 202 -1.43 11.54 8.94
N VAL A 203 -1.99 12.30 9.88
CA VAL A 203 -2.48 11.76 11.17
C VAL A 203 -3.99 11.89 11.27
N GLN A 204 -4.64 10.89 11.86
CA GLN A 204 -6.08 10.88 12.14
C GLN A 204 -6.53 12.21 12.77
N ASN A 205 -7.60 12.79 12.23
CA ASN A 205 -8.22 14.05 12.68
C ASN A 205 -7.33 15.30 12.61
N ILE A 206 -6.09 15.19 12.11
CA ILE A 206 -5.16 16.32 11.92
C ILE A 206 -4.93 16.55 10.43
N GLY A 207 -4.85 15.47 9.65
CA GLY A 207 -4.47 15.52 8.24
C GLY A 207 -2.95 15.57 8.06
N TRP A 208 -2.50 16.14 6.95
CA TRP A 208 -1.08 16.32 6.64
C TRP A 208 -0.47 17.38 7.55
N MET A 209 0.48 16.97 8.38
CA MET A 209 1.24 17.84 9.27
C MET A 209 2.34 18.60 8.51
N THR A 210 2.96 19.59 9.16
CA THR A 210 4.13 20.29 8.60
C THR A 210 5.29 19.31 8.36
N PRO A 211 5.95 19.36 7.20
CA PRO A 211 7.19 18.64 6.94
C PRO A 211 8.28 18.88 7.97
N VAL A 212 9.06 17.84 8.25
CA VAL A 212 10.30 17.91 9.05
C VAL A 212 11.47 17.36 8.25
N CYS A 213 12.62 18.01 8.30
CA CYS A 213 13.81 17.62 7.55
C CYS A 213 15.05 17.62 8.45
N THR A 214 15.90 16.60 8.30
CA THR A 214 17.20 16.56 8.98
C THR A 214 18.10 17.69 8.48
N GLN A 215 18.95 18.23 9.36
CA GLN A 215 19.83 19.39 9.08
C GLN A 215 21.32 18.99 9.00
N GLY A 216 21.63 17.71 8.85
CA GLY A 216 23.00 17.17 8.80
C GLY A 216 23.22 15.93 9.68
N ALA A 217 24.47 15.45 9.72
CA ALA A 217 24.88 14.27 10.48
C ALA A 217 24.54 14.37 11.96
N GLY A 218 23.93 13.30 12.49
CA GLY A 218 23.50 13.20 13.88
C GLY A 218 22.15 13.86 14.18
N THR A 219 21.55 14.60 13.24
CA THR A 219 20.22 15.19 13.42
C THR A 219 19.14 14.11 13.37
N GLU A 220 18.19 14.16 14.32
CA GLU A 220 16.97 13.34 14.29
C GLU A 220 15.76 14.25 14.10
N VAL A 221 14.82 13.82 13.25
CA VAL A 221 13.51 14.47 13.10
C VAL A 221 12.39 13.47 13.33
N THR A 222 11.27 13.95 13.84
CA THR A 222 10.08 13.15 14.15
C THR A 222 8.87 13.70 13.39
N ALA A 223 8.21 12.85 12.62
CA ALA A 223 6.94 13.16 11.96
C ALA A 223 5.79 12.38 12.62
N GLY A 224 4.70 13.07 12.95
CA GLY A 224 3.51 12.49 13.59
C GLY A 224 3.28 13.04 14.99
N THR A 225 2.58 12.27 15.82
CA THR A 225 2.26 12.60 17.22
C THR A 225 2.80 11.54 18.17
N THR A 226 2.99 11.88 19.44
CA THR A 226 3.42 10.92 20.46
C THR A 226 2.53 11.01 21.69
N GLY A 227 2.06 9.87 22.17
CA GLY A 227 1.23 9.75 23.38
C GLY A 227 -0.19 10.29 23.21
N ARG A 228 -0.65 10.55 21.98
CA ARG A 228 -1.98 11.13 21.71
C ARG A 228 -3.03 10.10 21.34
N GLY A 229 -2.64 8.84 21.13
CA GLY A 229 -3.55 7.79 20.66
C GLY A 229 -4.09 8.02 19.25
N LEU A 230 -3.49 8.95 18.49
CA LEU A 230 -3.88 9.24 17.11
C LEU A 230 -3.03 8.40 16.16
N ARG A 231 -3.70 7.60 15.31
CA ARG A 231 -3.00 6.81 14.29
C ARG A 231 -2.46 7.70 13.18
N MET A 232 -1.26 7.38 12.70
CA MET A 232 -0.75 7.80 11.41
C MET A 232 -1.39 6.94 10.33
N GLU A 233 -1.91 7.56 9.27
CA GLU A 233 -2.49 6.85 8.12
C GLU A 233 -1.52 6.75 6.95
N ALA A 234 -0.71 7.80 6.75
CA ALA A 234 0.32 7.84 5.72
C ALA A 234 1.57 8.62 6.14
N LEU A 235 2.68 8.31 5.48
CA LEU A 235 3.98 8.97 5.62
C LEU A 235 4.52 9.29 4.22
N ARG A 236 4.84 10.55 3.98
CA ARG A 236 5.66 10.97 2.83
C ARG A 236 7.13 11.02 3.22
N VAL A 237 7.99 10.60 2.30
CA VAL A 237 9.45 10.61 2.47
C VAL A 237 10.09 11.15 1.20
N TRP A 238 11.08 12.05 1.34
CA TRP A 238 11.92 12.53 0.23
C TRP A 238 13.28 12.97 0.72
N SER A 239 14.20 13.18 -0.22
CA SER A 239 15.51 13.76 0.03
C SER A 239 15.87 14.71 -1.12
N PRO A 240 16.11 16.01 -0.90
CA PRO A 240 16.39 16.98 -1.98
C PRO A 240 17.48 16.54 -2.98
N GLY A 241 18.56 15.92 -2.49
CA GLY A 241 19.70 15.51 -3.33
C GLY A 241 19.81 14.01 -3.60
N ASN A 242 18.81 13.20 -3.20
CA ASN A 242 18.88 11.74 -3.33
C ASN A 242 17.51 11.16 -3.64
N THR A 243 17.48 10.02 -4.33
CA THR A 243 16.27 9.20 -4.37
C THR A 243 16.03 8.53 -3.03
N VAL A 244 14.78 8.22 -2.74
CA VAL A 244 14.37 7.46 -1.56
C VAL A 244 13.53 6.26 -1.96
N SER A 245 13.49 5.27 -1.09
CA SER A 245 12.68 4.09 -1.26
C SER A 245 12.03 3.70 0.06
N GLY A 246 10.92 2.99 -0.04
CA GLY A 246 10.31 2.38 1.12
C GLY A 246 8.98 1.70 0.83
N ARG A 247 8.41 1.09 1.86
CA ARG A 247 7.07 0.53 1.87
C ARG A 247 6.45 0.65 3.25
N GLY A 248 5.12 0.71 3.30
CA GLY A 248 4.36 0.63 4.54
C GLY A 248 3.82 -0.77 4.82
N HIS A 249 3.48 -1.05 6.07
CA HIS A 249 2.47 -2.05 6.44
C HIS A 249 1.28 -1.30 7.01
N VAL A 250 0.10 -1.47 6.42
CA VAL A 250 -1.11 -0.76 6.88
C VAL A 250 -2.08 -1.79 7.47
N SER A 251 -2.80 -1.42 8.53
CA SER A 251 -3.81 -2.28 9.15
C SER A 251 -4.82 -2.74 8.12
N SER A 252 -5.23 -4.01 8.23
CA SER A 252 -6.11 -4.71 7.28
C SER A 252 -5.63 -4.78 5.83
N ILE A 253 -4.51 -4.15 5.52
CA ILE A 253 -3.87 -4.00 4.21
C ILE A 253 -2.58 -4.82 4.09
N GLY A 254 -1.90 -5.09 5.19
CA GLY A 254 -0.62 -5.76 5.11
C GLY A 254 0.46 -4.91 4.45
N TRP A 255 1.45 -5.57 3.85
CA TRP A 255 2.59 -4.92 3.22
C TRP A 255 2.25 -4.32 1.86
N GLN A 256 2.58 -3.05 1.74
CA GLN A 256 2.56 -2.30 0.51
C GLN A 256 3.76 -2.67 -0.39
N PRO A 257 3.65 -2.54 -1.73
CA PRO A 257 4.81 -2.66 -2.60
C PRO A 257 5.87 -1.64 -2.25
N ARG A 258 7.13 -1.99 -2.52
CA ARG A 258 8.22 -1.02 -2.45
C ARG A 258 8.01 0.05 -3.51
N VAL A 259 8.03 1.30 -3.07
CA VAL A 259 7.97 2.50 -3.90
C VAL A 259 9.37 3.11 -3.95
N VAL A 260 9.74 3.65 -5.11
CA VAL A 260 10.97 4.44 -5.30
C VAL A 260 10.57 5.81 -5.83
N SER A 261 11.30 6.85 -5.44
CA SER A 261 11.15 8.16 -6.07
C SER A 261 11.82 8.17 -7.45
N SER A 262 11.18 8.77 -8.43
CA SER A 262 11.67 8.86 -9.81
C SER A 262 12.96 9.68 -9.97
N ALA A 263 13.19 10.62 -9.04
CA ALA A 263 14.35 11.51 -9.04
C ALA A 263 14.70 11.98 -7.61
N PRO A 264 15.87 12.64 -7.41
CA PRO A 264 16.15 13.42 -6.21
C PRO A 264 15.08 14.46 -5.94
N GLY A 265 14.72 14.65 -4.67
CA GLY A 265 13.73 15.63 -4.21
C GLY A 265 12.28 15.15 -4.32
N ASN A 266 12.02 14.13 -5.11
CA ASN A 266 10.67 13.58 -5.30
C ASN A 266 10.20 12.75 -4.10
N GLN A 267 8.88 12.74 -3.88
CA GLN A 267 8.25 12.17 -2.70
C GLN A 267 7.73 10.76 -2.98
N ILE A 268 8.02 9.83 -2.08
CA ILE A 268 7.26 8.57 -1.98
C ILE A 268 6.19 8.74 -0.91
N SER A 269 5.01 8.17 -1.14
CA SER A 269 3.93 8.10 -0.15
C SER A 269 3.75 6.65 0.30
N LEU A 270 3.83 6.42 1.59
CA LEU A 270 3.58 5.15 2.26
C LEU A 270 2.29 5.27 3.06
N GLY A 271 1.48 4.22 3.10
CA GLY A 271 0.20 4.22 3.79
C GLY A 271 -0.98 4.56 2.90
N THR A 272 -2.03 5.10 3.51
CA THR A 272 -3.26 5.54 2.86
C THR A 272 -3.70 6.88 3.42
N THR A 273 -4.35 7.72 2.63
CA THR A 273 -4.85 9.03 3.09
C THR A 273 -6.37 9.00 3.12
N GLY A 274 -6.96 9.30 4.28
CA GLY A 274 -8.42 9.46 4.41
C GLY A 274 -9.22 8.15 4.35
N GLN A 275 -8.54 7.00 4.39
CA GLN A 275 -9.19 5.68 4.38
C GLN A 275 -9.44 5.13 5.79
N ALA A 276 -9.17 5.93 6.84
CA ALA A 276 -9.33 5.54 8.24
C ALA A 276 -8.52 4.30 8.66
N ARG A 277 -7.40 4.02 8.00
CA ARG A 277 -6.53 2.87 8.27
C ARG A 277 -5.20 3.32 8.85
N GLN A 278 -4.69 2.59 9.83
CA GLN A 278 -3.43 2.92 10.52
C GLN A 278 -2.24 2.29 9.80
N LEU A 279 -1.21 3.09 9.55
CA LEU A 279 0.12 2.59 9.24
C LEU A 279 0.67 1.92 10.51
N GLU A 280 1.08 0.66 10.43
CA GLU A 280 1.61 -0.12 11.56
C GLU A 280 3.13 -0.27 11.49
N PHE A 281 3.69 -0.27 10.28
CA PHE A 281 5.12 -0.36 10.03
C PHE A 281 5.55 0.51 8.84
N VAL A 282 6.76 1.08 8.89
CA VAL A 282 7.47 1.63 7.73
C VAL A 282 8.84 1.00 7.54
N ASP A 283 9.10 0.52 6.33
CA ASP A 283 10.37 -0.05 5.93
C ASP A 283 11.02 0.89 4.92
N LEU A 284 11.96 1.72 5.39
CA LEU A 284 12.58 2.80 4.62
C LEU A 284 13.99 2.44 4.18
N PHE A 285 14.41 3.03 3.05
CA PHE A 285 15.80 3.05 2.56
C PHE A 285 16.35 1.65 2.21
N GLN A 286 15.48 0.84 1.59
CA GLN A 286 15.78 -0.47 1.00
C GLN A 286 16.30 -0.37 -0.41
#